data_AF-A0A285NP40-F1
#
_entry.id   AF-A0A285NP40-F1
#
_cell.length_a   1.000
_cell.length_b   1.000
_cell.length_c   1.000
_cell.angle_alpha   90.00
_cell.angle_beta   90.00
_cell.angle_gamma   90.00
#
_symmetry.space_group_name_H-M   'P 1'
#
loop_
_entity.id
_entity.type
_entity.pdbx_description
1 polymer ?
#
loop_
_entity_poly.entity_id
_entity_poly.type
_entity_poly.pdbx_seq_one_letter_code
_entity_poly.pdbx_strand_id
1 'polypeptide(L)' 'MTGIGKIFILIGVVCILIGLIMSFIGKLPGDIVFKKGNTTVYFPIVTSIVISIVLSLILFLFNKFR' A
#
# COMPACT_ATOMS: atom_id res chain seq x y z
N MET A 1 20.10 -21.50 1.91
CA MET A 1 19.71 -20.86 3.18
C MET A 1 19.42 -19.35 3.07
N THR A 2 19.63 -18.71 1.91
CA THR A 2 19.41 -17.25 1.70
C THR A 2 17.99 -16.87 1.26
N GLY A 3 17.12 -17.84 0.93
CA GLY A 3 15.74 -17.60 0.45
C GLY A 3 14.71 -17.40 1.56
N ILE A 4 14.85 -18.11 2.68
CA ILE A 4 13.88 -18.09 3.80
C ILE A 4 13.87 -16.71 4.47
N GLY A 5 15.03 -16.10 4.74
CA GLY A 5 15.08 -14.77 5.33
C GLY A 5 14.40 -13.69 4.47
N LYS A 6 14.48 -13.80 3.14
CA LYS A 6 13.82 -12.87 2.22
C LYS A 6 12.30 -13.02 2.21
N ILE A 7 11.80 -14.25 2.33
CA ILE A 7 10.37 -14.54 2.47
C ILE A 7 9.82 -13.89 3.75
N PHE A 8 10.54 -13.98 4.87
CA PHE A 8 10.14 -13.31 6.12
C PHE A 8 10.12 -11.79 5.99
N ILE A 9 11.12 -11.20 5.32
CA ILE A 9 11.15 -9.75 5.05
C ILE A 9 9.96 -9.34 4.17
N LEU A 10 9.66 -10.11 3.12
CA LEU A 10 8.54 -9.83 2.23
C LEU A 10 7.19 -9.88 2.97
N ILE A 11 6.98 -10.91 3.80
CA ILE A 11 5.77 -11.05 4.62
C ILE A 11 5.65 -9.87 5.59
N GLY A 12 6.74 -9.48 6.25
CA GLY A 12 6.75 -8.32 7.14
C GLY A 12 6.35 -7.03 6.44
N VAL A 13 6.89 -6.76 5.25
CA VAL A 13 6.52 -5.60 4.43
C VAL A 13 5.03 -5.64 4.07
N VAL A 14 4.51 -6.79 3.60
CA VAL A 14 3.09 -6.94 3.26
C VAL A 14 2.18 -6.70 4.48
N CYS A 15 2.53 -7.23 5.65
CA CYS A 15 1.78 -7.00 6.89
C CYS A 15 1.75 -5.52 7.31
N ILE A 16 2.89 -4.81 7.21
CA ILE A 16 2.96 -3.37 7.52
C ILE A 16 2.03 -2.57 6.60
N LEU A 17 1.95 -2.96 5.32
CA LEU A 17 1.13 -2.26 4.34
C LEU A 17 -0.36 -2.51 4.53
N ILE A 18 -0.74 -3.74 4.85
CA ILE A 18 -2.12 -4.06 5.24
C ILE A 18 -2.48 -3.27 6.50
N GLY A 19 -1.59 -3.21 7.49
CA GLY A 19 -1.79 -2.41 8.71
C GLY A 19 -1.92 -0.91 8.43
N LEU A 20 -1.10 -0.38 7.52
CA LEU A 20 -1.18 1.02 7.05
C LEU A 20 -2.52 1.28 6.36
N ILE A 21 -2.90 0.45 5.39
CA ILE A 21 -4.17 0.57 4.66
C ILE A 21 -5.33 0.52 5.65
N MET A 22 -5.31 -0.40 6.61
CA MET A 22 -6.39 -0.57 7.58
C MET A 22 -6.45 0.56 8.62
N SER A 23 -5.31 1.11 9.04
CA SER A 23 -5.24 2.30 9.90
C SER A 23 -5.75 3.56 9.20
N PHE A 24 -5.67 3.57 7.87
CA PHE A 24 -6.08 4.68 7.04
C PHE A 24 -7.54 4.51 6.55
N ILE A 25 -8.05 3.29 6.44
CA ILE A 25 -9.47 2.98 6.19
C ILE A 25 -10.33 3.44 7.39
N GLY A 26 -10.74 4.70 7.37
CA GLY A 26 -11.58 5.29 8.42
C GLY A 26 -11.56 6.80 8.44
N LYS A 27 -10.38 7.43 8.33
CA LYS A 27 -10.20 8.89 8.30
C LYS A 27 -8.84 9.26 7.68
N LEU A 28 -8.65 9.20 6.35
CA LEU A 28 -7.58 10.00 5.73
C LEU A 28 -8.08 11.43 5.52
N PRO A 29 -7.45 12.44 6.12
CA PRO A 29 -7.40 13.75 5.49
C PRO A 29 -6.52 13.60 4.24
N GLY A 30 -7.13 13.30 3.08
CA GLY A 30 -6.38 13.05 1.84
C GLY A 30 -7.18 12.30 0.76
N ASP A 31 -8.18 11.51 1.13
CA ASP A 31 -9.21 11.09 0.19
C ASP A 31 -10.03 12.32 -0.14
N ILE A 32 -9.97 12.78 -1.40
CA ILE A 32 -10.82 13.87 -1.87
C ILE A 32 -12.24 13.31 -1.89
N VAL A 33 -12.95 13.49 -0.78
CA VAL A 33 -14.36 13.14 -0.65
C VAL A 33 -15.16 14.32 -1.16
N PHE A 34 -15.43 14.32 -2.47
CA PHE A 34 -16.32 15.31 -3.06
C PHE A 34 -17.76 14.92 -2.71
N LYS A 35 -18.31 15.53 -1.65
CA LYS A 35 -19.74 15.47 -1.34
C LYS A 35 -20.45 16.64 -2.00
N LYS A 36 -21.27 16.35 -3.01
CA LYS A 36 -22.22 17.31 -3.60
C LYS A 36 -23.62 16.70 -3.53
N GLY A 37 -24.44 17.16 -2.60
CA GLY A 37 -25.79 16.63 -2.37
C GLY A 37 -25.77 15.15 -1.97
N ASN A 38 -26.48 14.31 -2.73
CA ASN A 38 -26.61 12.86 -2.49
C ASN A 38 -25.45 12.02 -3.10
N THR A 39 -24.50 12.66 -3.78
CA THR A 39 -23.40 11.97 -4.47
C THR A 39 -22.10 12.19 -3.71
N THR A 40 -21.44 11.09 -3.35
CA THR A 40 -20.12 11.11 -2.72
C THR A 40 -19.13 10.44 -3.64
N VAL A 41 -18.16 11.20 -4.15
CA VAL A 41 -17.06 10.68 -4.96
C VAL A 41 -15.84 10.56 -4.07
N TYR A 42 -15.30 9.34 -3.94
CA TYR A 42 -14.09 9.04 -3.18
C TYR A 42 -12.91 8.89 -4.16
N PHE A 43 -11.88 9.72 -4.01
CA PHE A 43 -10.64 9.61 -4.80
C PHE A 43 -9.47 9.17 -3.92
N PRO A 44 -9.13 7.86 -3.90
CA PRO A 44 -8.08 7.29 -3.06
C PRO A 44 -6.68 7.45 -3.69
N ILE A 45 -6.24 8.71 -3.80
CA ILE A 45 -4.96 9.05 -4.44
C ILE A 45 -3.78 8.54 -3.60
N VAL A 46 -3.83 8.77 -2.29
CA VAL A 46 -2.76 8.35 -1.35
C VAL A 46 -2.61 6.84 -1.34
N THR A 47 -3.72 6.10 -1.33
CA THR A 47 -3.76 4.64 -1.34
C THR A 47 -3.12 4.08 -2.62
N SER A 48 -3.41 4.70 -3.76
CA SER A 48 -2.85 4.30 -5.05
C SER A 48 -1.34 4.52 -5.13
N ILE A 49 -0.84 5.63 -4.57
CA ILE A 49 0.60 5.93 -4.50
C ILE A 49 1.32 4.92 -3.61
N VAL A 50 0.79 4.62 -2.42
CA VAL A 50 1.37 3.65 -1.50
C VAL A 50 1.48 2.27 -2.16
N ILE A 51 0.39 1.80 -2.77
CA ILE A 51 0.39 0.52 -3.51
C ILE A 51 1.46 0.50 -4.61
N SER A 52 1.61 1.60 -5.36
CA SER A 52 2.60 1.70 -6.44
C SER A 52 4.05 1.61 -5.92
N ILE A 53 4.36 2.33 -4.83
CA ILE A 53 5.71 2.31 -4.22
C ILE A 53 6.03 0.90 -3.71
N VAL A 54 5.07 0.24 -3.08
CA VAL A 54 5.21 -1.14 -2.58
C VAL A 54 5.51 -2.11 -3.69
N LEU A 55 4.67 -2.11 -4.73
CA LEU A 55 4.84 -3.01 -5.87
C LEU A 55 6.20 -2.79 -6.52
N SER A 56 6.59 -1.53 -6.67
CA SER A 56 7.90 -1.15 -7.20
C SER A 56 9.04 -1.67 -6.33
N LEU A 57 8.94 -1.58 -4.99
CA LEU A 57 9.95 -2.10 -4.07
C LEU A 57 10.06 -3.63 -4.14
N ILE A 58 8.92 -4.32 -4.20
CA ILE A 58 8.87 -5.78 -4.32
C ILE A 58 9.53 -6.19 -5.64
N LEU A 59 9.11 -5.60 -6.77
CA LEU A 59 9.70 -5.89 -8.08
C LEU A 59 11.18 -5.55 -8.14
N PHE A 60 11.62 -4.45 -7.51
CA PHE A 60 13.02 -4.08 -7.40
C PHE A 60 13.84 -5.11 -6.63
N LEU A 61 13.33 -5.59 -5.49
CA LEU A 61 13.95 -6.66 -4.71
C LEU A 61 14.02 -7.95 -5.52
N PHE A 62 12.94 -8.36 -6.19
CA PHE A 62 12.94 -9.54 -7.05
C PHE A 62 13.94 -9.43 -8.20
N ASN A 63 14.01 -8.27 -8.87
CA ASN A 63 14.86 -8.07 -10.03
C ASN A 63 16.35 -7.93 -9.66
N LYS A 64 16.65 -7.37 -8.47
CA LYS A 64 18.03 -7.24 -7.97
C LYS A 64 18.60 -8.55 -7.41
N PHE A 65 17.76 -9.55 -7.17
CA PHE A 65 18.17 -10.87 -6.69
C PHE A 65 18.24 -11.95 -7.78
N ARG A 66 18.05 -11.57 -9.06
CA ARG A 66 18.43 -12.38 -10.21
C ARG A 66 19.85 -12.02 -10.64
#